data_AF-A0A2N8M858-F1
#
_entry.id   AF-A0A2N8M858-F1
#
_cell.length_a   1.000
_cell.length_b   1.000
_cell.length_c   1.000
_cell.angle_alpha   90.00
_cell.angle_beta   90.00
_cell.angle_gamma   90.00
#
_symmetry.space_group_name_H-M   'P 1'
#
loop_
_entity.id
_entity.type
_entity.pdbx_description
1 polymer ?
#
loop_
_entity_poly.entity_id
_entity_poly.type
_entity_poly.pdbx_seq_one_letter_code
_entity_poly.pdbx_strand_id
1 'polypeptide(L)'
;MAVAVEDPGRKARFEILHRDVERKVLEPLRTHNWAANIEREDEYFIIAAERAGVSHRIAVFYTSATANGAYKQAAAQVEHIFFNGAPYMVESFAHGLDRPVEPIDAFPTLLLQWNAATADGKFAPAADIPLTAPATRRPFRMLLSEQPIESIWLRLRQLQSVTLARKLIEERARREGIPLDAAAAQSKADGVAYALRNASDYFQASDHRNVSQRVLNFYYGSLAFAFAEILAAPTGPSSLAELEDTTKQGHGLYTLDGEPGGLEQLVVGIISNGFFPAWMKAMGMDTAQLPAKKPRRYQDLADMPSAPWATVERLFAAIPEIADLFADIFDSPPAWVESRGDMEANLPQGPATGAARSRSYIKLVDEFGRLTPKDIAEFPGPISEIAEVDAKGDGRHFRVAVDHLGHPNAWGALDLHHSPFKRSALLMPVLGGLKEYRATCVVLLYALSIVVRYRPGVWRRVQEGDLDHLRVLVEAFLFVVERILPEQFLETVSGQRVYAKQPGTF
;
A
#
# COMPACT_ATOMS: atom_id res chain seq x y z
N MET A 1 -48.75 -46.47 -23.14
CA MET A 1 -47.74 -45.45 -22.80
C MET A 1 -47.18 -45.80 -21.44
N ALA A 2 -45.96 -46.33 -21.38
CA ALA A 2 -45.28 -46.63 -20.13
C ALA A 2 -44.50 -45.38 -19.69
N VAL A 3 -44.79 -44.86 -18.50
CA VAL A 3 -44.05 -43.79 -17.87
C VAL A 3 -42.77 -44.39 -17.32
N ALA A 4 -41.61 -43.96 -17.84
CA ALA A 4 -40.31 -44.38 -17.34
C ALA A 4 -40.12 -43.83 -15.92
N VAL A 5 -39.89 -44.73 -14.96
CA VAL A 5 -39.51 -44.37 -13.60
C VAL A 5 -38.05 -43.91 -13.64
N GLU A 6 -37.78 -42.64 -13.39
CA GLU A 6 -36.41 -42.09 -13.27
C GLU A 6 -35.70 -42.71 -12.06
N ASP A 7 -34.51 -43.29 -12.25
CA ASP A 7 -33.62 -43.75 -11.18
C ASP A 7 -32.91 -42.55 -10.53
N PRO A 8 -33.27 -42.16 -9.28
CA PRO A 8 -32.68 -41.00 -8.61
C PRO A 8 -31.18 -41.17 -8.34
N GLY A 9 -30.69 -42.41 -8.20
CA GLY A 9 -29.27 -42.69 -8.04
C GLY A 9 -28.48 -42.44 -9.33
N ARG A 10 -29.06 -42.75 -10.49
CA ARG A 10 -28.47 -42.42 -11.79
C ARG A 10 -28.38 -40.92 -11.98
N LYS A 11 -29.44 -40.18 -11.68
CA LYS A 11 -29.48 -38.71 -11.80
C LYS A 11 -28.40 -38.03 -10.96
N ALA A 12 -28.26 -38.42 -9.68
CA ALA A 12 -27.24 -37.87 -8.79
C ALA A 12 -25.79 -38.13 -9.27
N ARG A 13 -25.52 -39.33 -9.81
CA ARG A 13 -24.19 -39.65 -10.39
C ARG A 13 -23.88 -38.79 -11.61
N PHE A 14 -24.88 -38.55 -12.47
CA PHE A 14 -24.74 -37.70 -13.65
C PHE A 14 -24.48 -36.24 -13.29
N GLU A 15 -25.17 -35.70 -12.28
CA GLU A 15 -24.93 -34.34 -11.79
C GLU A 15 -23.51 -34.17 -11.24
N ILE A 16 -22.98 -35.16 -10.51
CA ILE A 16 -21.59 -35.16 -10.03
C ILE A 16 -20.62 -35.19 -11.21
N LEU A 17 -20.84 -36.08 -12.19
CA LEU A 17 -19.99 -36.17 -13.38
C LEU A 17 -19.99 -34.84 -14.16
N HIS A 18 -21.16 -34.22 -14.33
CA HIS A 18 -21.29 -32.94 -15.04
C HIS A 18 -20.49 -31.84 -14.35
N ARG A 19 -20.63 -31.70 -13.03
CA ARG A 19 -19.85 -30.73 -12.25
C ARG A 19 -18.34 -31.00 -12.35
N ASP A 20 -17.92 -32.26 -12.28
CA ASP A 20 -16.50 -32.60 -12.35
C ASP A 20 -15.92 -32.45 -13.76
N VAL A 21 -16.68 -32.75 -14.81
CA VAL A 21 -16.28 -32.49 -16.21
C VAL A 21 -16.18 -31.01 -16.50
N GLU A 22 -17.15 -30.21 -16.02
CA GLU A 22 -17.09 -28.75 -16.18
C GLU A 22 -15.79 -28.20 -15.57
N ARG A 23 -15.51 -28.55 -14.32
CA ARG A 23 -14.34 -28.06 -13.57
C ARG A 23 -13.00 -28.62 -14.06
N LYS A 24 -12.93 -29.93 -14.34
CA LYS A 24 -11.66 -30.63 -14.60
C LYS A 24 -11.31 -30.68 -16.09
N VAL A 25 -12.26 -30.47 -16.99
CA VAL A 25 -12.06 -30.64 -18.44
C VAL A 25 -12.45 -29.37 -19.21
N LEU A 26 -13.70 -28.92 -19.11
CA LEU A 26 -14.21 -27.82 -19.95
C LEU A 26 -13.63 -26.45 -19.57
N GLU A 27 -13.58 -26.10 -18.28
CA GLU A 27 -12.95 -24.86 -17.81
C GLU A 27 -11.46 -24.76 -18.20
N PRO A 28 -10.62 -25.81 -18.00
CA PRO A 28 -9.26 -25.83 -18.51
C PRO A 28 -9.19 -25.66 -20.04
N LEU A 29 -10.00 -26.39 -20.81
CA LEU A 29 -10.02 -26.24 -22.27
C LEU A 29 -10.30 -24.79 -22.69
N ARG A 30 -11.34 -24.16 -22.14
CA ARG A 30 -11.70 -22.78 -22.44
C ARG A 30 -10.62 -21.78 -22.02
N THR A 31 -10.00 -21.99 -20.86
CA THR A 31 -8.86 -21.16 -20.38
C THR A 31 -7.68 -21.22 -21.35
N HIS A 32 -7.50 -22.36 -22.03
CA HIS A 32 -6.47 -22.58 -23.04
C HIS A 32 -6.97 -22.30 -24.47
N ASN A 33 -8.01 -21.49 -24.62
CA ASN A 33 -8.60 -21.06 -25.90
C ASN A 33 -9.13 -22.21 -26.78
N TRP A 34 -9.54 -23.33 -26.20
CA TRP A 34 -10.29 -24.36 -26.92
C TRP A 34 -11.79 -24.05 -26.87
N ALA A 35 -12.46 -24.14 -28.01
CA ALA A 35 -13.91 -24.21 -28.06
C ALA A 35 -14.32 -25.64 -27.67
N ALA A 36 -14.96 -25.81 -26.51
CA ALA A 36 -15.29 -27.14 -25.98
C ALA A 36 -16.72 -27.22 -25.45
N ASN A 37 -17.38 -28.33 -25.79
CA ASN A 37 -18.76 -28.63 -25.42
C ASN A 37 -18.97 -30.15 -25.22
N ILE A 38 -20.02 -30.49 -24.49
CA ILE A 38 -20.50 -31.87 -24.39
C ILE A 38 -21.35 -32.13 -25.63
N GLU A 39 -20.91 -33.05 -26.51
CA GLU A 39 -21.65 -33.43 -27.73
C GLU A 39 -22.75 -34.45 -27.43
N ARG A 40 -22.54 -35.32 -26.43
CA ARG A 40 -23.47 -36.40 -26.07
C ARG A 40 -23.44 -36.72 -24.58
N GLU A 41 -24.63 -36.93 -24.03
CA GLU A 41 -24.87 -37.31 -22.64
C GLU A 41 -25.69 -38.61 -22.56
N ASP A 42 -25.04 -39.75 -22.33
CA ASP A 42 -25.71 -41.07 -22.28
C ASP A 42 -25.43 -41.84 -20.98
N GLU A 43 -24.53 -42.84 -21.00
CA GLU A 43 -23.96 -43.51 -19.81
C GLU A 43 -22.58 -42.91 -19.42
N TYR A 44 -22.04 -42.08 -20.31
CA TYR A 44 -20.81 -41.31 -20.23
C TYR A 44 -20.99 -40.02 -21.05
N PHE A 45 -20.05 -39.09 -20.94
CA PHE A 45 -20.03 -37.87 -21.76
C PHE A 45 -19.02 -37.99 -22.89
N ILE A 46 -19.41 -37.55 -24.09
CA ILE A 46 -18.46 -37.27 -25.18
C ILE A 46 -18.25 -35.77 -25.23
N ILE A 47 -16.99 -35.36 -25.10
CA ILE A 47 -16.58 -33.96 -25.13
C ILE A 47 -15.82 -33.74 -26.43
N ALA A 48 -16.25 -32.75 -27.20
CA ALA A 48 -15.48 -32.26 -28.34
C ALA A 48 -14.76 -30.97 -27.96
N ALA A 49 -13.55 -30.83 -28.49
CA ALA A 49 -12.73 -29.64 -28.33
C ALA A 49 -12.11 -29.28 -29.68
N GLU A 50 -12.21 -28.01 -30.06
CA GLU A 50 -11.61 -27.48 -31.29
C GLU A 50 -10.73 -26.26 -30.99
N ARG A 51 -9.57 -26.21 -31.65
CA ARG A 51 -8.69 -25.05 -31.65
C ARG A 51 -7.85 -25.01 -32.92
N ALA A 52 -7.83 -23.86 -33.58
CA ALA A 52 -7.03 -23.64 -34.81
C ALA A 52 -7.29 -24.69 -35.91
N GLY A 53 -8.54 -25.15 -36.07
CA GLY A 53 -8.93 -26.18 -37.03
C GLY A 53 -8.53 -27.61 -36.67
N VAL A 54 -7.92 -27.84 -35.50
CA VAL A 54 -7.67 -29.17 -34.95
C VAL A 54 -8.79 -29.52 -33.98
N SER A 55 -9.39 -30.69 -34.16
CA SER A 55 -10.50 -31.19 -33.34
C SER A 55 -10.12 -32.48 -32.63
N HIS A 56 -10.46 -32.57 -31.35
CA HIS A 56 -10.28 -33.75 -30.52
C HIS A 56 -11.59 -34.16 -29.87
N ARG A 57 -11.74 -35.47 -29.57
CA ARG A 57 -12.88 -36.03 -28.86
C ARG A 57 -12.44 -36.96 -27.76
N ILE A 58 -12.97 -36.78 -26.55
CA ILE A 58 -12.70 -37.65 -25.40
C ILE A 58 -14.01 -38.14 -24.79
N ALA A 59 -13.97 -39.30 -24.14
CA ALA A 59 -15.09 -39.81 -23.35
C ALA A 59 -14.78 -39.69 -21.86
N VAL A 60 -15.77 -39.36 -21.03
CA VAL A 60 -15.63 -39.34 -19.57
C VAL A 60 -16.73 -40.15 -18.91
N PHE A 61 -16.35 -41.21 -18.21
CA PHE A 61 -17.23 -42.12 -17.48
C PHE A 61 -17.36 -41.70 -16.02
N TYR A 62 -18.49 -42.00 -15.39
CA TYR A 62 -18.66 -41.76 -13.95
C TYR A 62 -17.74 -42.63 -13.08
N THR A 63 -17.39 -43.85 -13.52
CA THR A 63 -16.57 -44.80 -12.77
C THR A 63 -15.82 -45.76 -13.70
N SER A 64 -14.70 -46.31 -13.21
CA SER A 64 -13.90 -47.31 -13.92
C SER A 64 -14.64 -48.66 -14.08
N ALA A 65 -15.54 -49.01 -13.15
CA ALA A 65 -16.31 -50.26 -13.14
C ALA A 65 -17.55 -50.22 -14.04
N THR A 66 -17.37 -49.86 -15.31
CA THR A 66 -18.43 -49.83 -16.33
C THR A 66 -18.29 -51.05 -17.26
N ALA A 67 -19.41 -51.56 -17.81
CA ALA A 67 -19.37 -52.72 -18.70
C ALA A 67 -18.50 -52.47 -19.94
N ASN A 68 -17.69 -53.47 -20.34
CA ASN A 68 -16.78 -53.36 -21.49
C ASN A 68 -17.49 -52.94 -22.80
N GLY A 69 -18.75 -53.34 -22.98
CA GLY A 69 -19.54 -52.91 -24.14
C GLY A 69 -19.60 -51.38 -24.30
N ALA A 70 -19.76 -50.63 -23.21
CA ALA A 70 -19.78 -49.17 -23.23
C ALA A 70 -18.40 -48.57 -23.54
N TYR A 71 -17.33 -49.16 -22.99
CA TYR A 71 -15.95 -48.80 -23.30
C TYR A 71 -15.62 -48.97 -24.78
N LYS A 72 -16.01 -50.11 -25.38
CA LYS A 72 -15.83 -50.37 -26.82
C LYS A 72 -16.64 -49.42 -27.69
N GLN A 73 -17.86 -49.09 -27.27
CA GLN A 73 -18.70 -48.12 -27.98
C GLN A 73 -18.12 -46.70 -27.93
N ALA A 74 -17.57 -46.28 -26.79
CA ALA A 74 -16.89 -45.00 -26.66
C ALA A 74 -15.61 -44.96 -27.49
N ALA A 75 -14.76 -45.98 -27.40
CA ALA A 75 -13.46 -46.07 -28.09
C ALA A 75 -13.57 -45.97 -29.62
N ALA A 76 -14.73 -46.29 -30.20
CA ALA A 76 -15.00 -46.13 -31.63
C ALA A 76 -15.15 -44.64 -32.05
N GLN A 77 -15.37 -43.73 -31.11
CA GLN A 77 -15.73 -42.33 -31.36
C GLN A 77 -14.72 -41.32 -30.78
N VAL A 78 -13.84 -41.77 -29.87
CA VAL A 78 -12.93 -40.89 -29.12
C VAL A 78 -11.48 -41.38 -29.20
N GLU A 79 -10.53 -40.47 -28.99
CA GLU A 79 -9.10 -40.81 -28.95
C GLU A 79 -8.61 -41.19 -27.55
N HIS A 80 -9.29 -40.72 -26.50
CA HIS A 80 -8.93 -40.97 -25.10
C HIS A 80 -10.19 -41.16 -24.25
N ILE A 81 -10.13 -42.08 -23.28
CA ILE A 81 -11.21 -42.33 -22.34
C ILE A 81 -10.75 -42.01 -20.92
N PHE A 82 -11.55 -41.25 -20.20
CA PHE A 82 -11.36 -40.94 -18.79
C PHE A 82 -12.46 -41.56 -17.94
N PHE A 83 -12.16 -41.82 -16.67
CA PHE A 83 -13.17 -42.12 -15.66
C PHE A 83 -13.01 -41.22 -14.42
N ASN A 84 -14.13 -40.87 -13.80
CA ASN A 84 -14.16 -40.09 -12.57
C ASN A 84 -14.02 -41.04 -11.36
N GLY A 85 -13.09 -40.74 -10.45
CA GLY A 85 -12.85 -41.57 -9.25
C GLY A 85 -11.65 -42.52 -9.34
N ALA A 86 -11.52 -43.40 -8.34
CA ALA A 86 -10.34 -44.26 -8.19
C ALA A 86 -10.33 -45.42 -9.21
N PRO A 87 -9.14 -45.80 -9.73
CA PRO A 87 -9.01 -46.95 -10.61
C PRO A 87 -9.38 -48.24 -9.86
N TYR A 88 -10.27 -49.03 -10.44
CA TYR A 88 -10.65 -50.33 -9.90
C TYR A 88 -10.72 -51.37 -11.03
N MET A 89 -9.80 -52.33 -11.01
CA MET A 89 -9.70 -53.43 -11.99
C MET A 89 -9.92 -52.96 -13.45
N VAL A 90 -9.34 -51.80 -13.82
CA VAL A 90 -9.58 -51.15 -15.12
C VAL A 90 -9.31 -52.12 -16.28
N GLU A 91 -8.24 -52.91 -16.19
CA GLU A 91 -7.88 -53.91 -17.20
C GLU A 91 -8.96 -54.99 -17.38
N SER A 92 -9.72 -55.34 -16.35
CA SER A 92 -10.82 -56.31 -16.43
C SER A 92 -12.05 -55.72 -17.12
N PHE A 93 -12.35 -54.44 -16.87
CA PHE A 93 -13.54 -53.76 -17.41
C PHE A 93 -13.32 -53.18 -18.81
N ALA A 94 -12.10 -52.72 -19.13
CA ALA A 94 -11.75 -52.07 -20.39
C ALA A 94 -10.79 -52.93 -21.25
N HIS A 95 -10.92 -54.26 -21.19
CA HIS A 95 -10.04 -55.18 -21.94
C HIS A 95 -10.28 -55.12 -23.45
N GLY A 96 -9.19 -55.26 -24.22
CA GLY A 96 -9.22 -55.32 -25.67
C GLY A 96 -9.51 -53.98 -26.35
N LEU A 97 -9.09 -52.87 -25.73
CA LEU A 97 -9.10 -51.54 -26.33
C LEU A 97 -7.69 -51.12 -26.76
N ASP A 98 -7.61 -50.42 -27.89
CA ASP A 98 -6.38 -49.77 -28.39
C ASP A 98 -6.30 -48.28 -27.98
N ARG A 99 -7.26 -47.79 -27.21
CA ARG A 99 -7.34 -46.40 -26.72
C ARG A 99 -6.96 -46.32 -25.24
N PRO A 100 -6.25 -45.28 -24.79
CA PRO A 100 -5.93 -45.11 -23.37
C PRO A 100 -7.18 -44.94 -22.51
N VAL A 101 -7.16 -45.53 -21.31
CA VAL A 101 -8.22 -45.42 -20.29
C VAL A 101 -7.60 -45.00 -18.97
N GLU A 102 -7.86 -43.77 -18.51
CA GLU A 102 -7.16 -43.17 -17.38
C GLU A 102 -8.11 -42.45 -16.40
N PRO A 103 -7.69 -42.18 -15.15
CA PRO A 103 -8.44 -41.29 -14.27
C PRO A 103 -8.55 -39.87 -14.87
N ILE A 104 -9.66 -39.19 -14.65
CA ILE A 104 -9.89 -37.82 -15.15
C ILE A 104 -8.82 -36.81 -14.71
N ASP A 105 -8.13 -37.07 -13.60
CA ASP A 105 -7.03 -36.24 -13.09
C ASP A 105 -5.78 -36.28 -14.01
N ALA A 106 -5.71 -37.21 -14.97
CA ALA A 106 -4.67 -37.24 -16.00
C ALA A 106 -4.95 -36.29 -17.19
N PHE A 107 -6.16 -35.72 -17.28
CA PHE A 107 -6.54 -34.81 -18.38
C PHE A 107 -5.59 -33.63 -18.61
N PRO A 108 -5.02 -32.95 -17.58
CA PRO A 108 -4.08 -31.86 -17.81
C PRO A 108 -2.86 -32.25 -18.66
N THR A 109 -2.39 -33.50 -18.56
CA THR A 109 -1.28 -34.01 -19.37
C THR A 109 -1.67 -34.08 -20.85
N LEU A 110 -2.88 -34.58 -21.14
CA LEU A 110 -3.41 -34.63 -22.51
C LEU A 110 -3.64 -33.22 -23.06
N LEU A 111 -4.19 -32.31 -22.25
CA LEU A 111 -4.38 -30.92 -22.63
C LEU A 111 -3.05 -30.23 -22.99
N LEU A 112 -1.96 -30.50 -22.28
CA LEU A 112 -0.64 -29.97 -22.64
C LEU A 112 -0.12 -30.51 -23.97
N GLN A 113 -0.38 -31.78 -24.28
CA GLN A 113 0.00 -32.37 -25.57
C GLN A 113 -0.80 -31.74 -26.72
N TRP A 114 -2.12 -31.65 -26.57
CA TRP A 114 -2.97 -30.91 -27.52
C TRP A 114 -2.50 -29.46 -27.65
N ASN A 115 -2.11 -28.84 -26.53
CA ASN A 115 -1.66 -27.47 -26.53
C ASN A 115 -0.40 -27.26 -27.38
N ALA A 116 0.56 -28.17 -27.25
CA ALA A 116 1.80 -28.15 -28.02
C ALA A 116 1.56 -28.46 -29.50
N ALA A 117 0.63 -29.37 -29.81
CA ALA A 117 0.33 -29.78 -31.18
C ALA A 117 -0.25 -28.65 -32.04
N THR A 118 -1.02 -27.73 -31.45
CA THR A 118 -1.57 -26.59 -32.20
C THR A 118 -0.81 -25.27 -31.97
N ALA A 119 0.36 -25.30 -31.32
CA ALA A 119 1.17 -24.09 -31.12
C ALA A 119 1.91 -23.71 -32.41
N ASP A 120 2.04 -22.41 -32.68
CA ASP A 120 2.90 -21.89 -33.75
C ASP A 120 4.21 -21.37 -33.14
N GLY A 121 5.21 -22.26 -33.07
CA GLY A 121 6.49 -21.99 -32.43
C GLY A 121 6.34 -21.66 -30.94
N LYS A 122 6.43 -20.38 -30.59
CA LYS A 122 6.27 -19.87 -29.20
C LYS A 122 4.86 -19.35 -28.91
N PHE A 123 3.98 -19.30 -29.91
CA PHE A 123 2.68 -18.65 -29.80
C PHE A 123 1.56 -19.69 -29.69
N ALA A 124 0.63 -19.44 -28.78
CA ALA A 124 -0.67 -20.11 -28.85
C ALA A 124 -1.47 -19.51 -30.02
N PRO A 125 -2.37 -20.28 -30.66
CA PRO A 125 -3.29 -19.73 -31.64
C PRO A 125 -4.04 -18.53 -31.06
N ALA A 126 -3.94 -17.39 -31.74
CA ALA A 126 -4.65 -16.20 -31.31
C ALA A 126 -6.15 -16.42 -31.53
N ALA A 127 -6.95 -16.24 -30.48
CA ALA A 127 -8.33 -15.87 -30.69
C ALA A 127 -8.32 -14.40 -31.15
N ASP A 128 -9.04 -14.07 -32.23
CA ASP A 128 -9.24 -12.69 -32.69
C ASP A 128 -10.11 -11.92 -31.69
N ILE A 129 -9.59 -11.70 -30.49
CA ILE A 129 -10.19 -10.85 -29.47
C ILE A 129 -9.51 -9.48 -29.61
N PRO A 130 -10.23 -8.45 -30.07
CA PRO A 130 -9.67 -7.11 -30.14
C PRO A 130 -9.24 -6.66 -28.74
N LEU A 131 -7.96 -6.34 -28.57
CA LEU A 131 -7.44 -5.69 -27.37
C LEU A 131 -7.97 -4.25 -27.31
N THR A 132 -9.17 -4.08 -26.74
CA THR A 132 -9.80 -2.76 -26.53
C THR A 132 -9.43 -2.12 -25.19
N ALA A 133 -8.71 -2.85 -24.32
CA ALA A 133 -8.30 -2.33 -23.03
C ALA A 133 -7.14 -1.32 -23.18
N PRO A 134 -7.27 -0.08 -22.66
CA PRO A 134 -6.17 0.88 -22.65
C PRO A 134 -5.01 0.35 -21.81
N ALA A 135 -3.77 0.71 -22.19
CA ALA A 135 -2.58 0.33 -21.43
C ALA A 135 -2.66 0.89 -20.00
N THR A 136 -2.91 0.03 -19.02
CA THR A 136 -2.96 0.43 -17.61
C THR A 136 -1.54 0.51 -17.04
N ARG A 137 -1.15 1.68 -16.53
CA ARG A 137 0.05 1.76 -15.67
C ARG A 137 -0.26 1.13 -14.32
N ARG A 138 0.76 0.48 -13.72
CA ARG A 138 0.66 -0.03 -12.35
C ARG A 138 0.26 1.11 -11.40
N PRO A 139 -0.59 0.85 -10.39
CA PRO A 139 -0.99 1.86 -9.42
C PRO A 139 0.17 2.30 -8.50
N PHE A 140 1.25 1.53 -8.50
CA PHE A 140 2.48 1.78 -7.75
C PHE A 140 3.71 1.76 -8.67
N ARG A 141 4.81 2.35 -8.18
CA ARG A 141 6.12 2.39 -8.83
C ARG A 141 7.13 1.60 -8.02
N MET A 142 7.70 0.57 -8.64
CA MET A 142 8.82 -0.18 -8.07
C MET A 142 10.14 0.42 -8.57
N LEU A 143 11.02 0.81 -7.66
CA LEU A 143 12.38 1.28 -7.94
C LEU A 143 13.36 0.25 -7.37
N LEU A 144 13.85 -0.65 -8.22
CA LEU A 144 14.87 -1.63 -7.87
C LEU A 144 16.24 -1.07 -8.23
N SER A 145 17.08 -0.82 -7.23
CA SER A 145 18.41 -0.25 -7.43
C SER A 145 19.32 -0.50 -6.22
N GLU A 146 20.61 -0.72 -6.47
CA GLU A 146 21.65 -0.75 -5.44
C GLU A 146 21.76 0.59 -4.69
N GLN A 147 21.32 1.69 -5.33
CA GLN A 147 21.22 3.02 -4.75
C GLN A 147 19.75 3.50 -4.80
N PRO A 148 18.90 3.07 -3.84
CA PRO A 148 17.48 3.42 -3.83
C PRO A 148 17.25 4.94 -3.74
N ILE A 149 18.04 5.64 -2.93
CA ILE A 149 17.92 7.09 -2.74
C ILE A 149 18.22 7.88 -4.03
N GLU A 150 19.28 7.52 -4.75
CA GLU A 150 19.59 8.13 -6.05
C GLU A 150 18.50 7.85 -7.08
N SER A 151 17.86 6.68 -7.00
CA SER A 151 16.77 6.32 -7.88
C SER A 151 15.52 7.15 -7.61
N ILE A 152 15.23 7.46 -6.35
CA ILE A 152 14.17 8.40 -5.95
C ILE A 152 14.50 9.80 -6.49
N TRP A 153 15.71 10.30 -6.25
CA TRP A 153 16.15 11.60 -6.75
C TRP A 153 16.13 11.70 -8.27
N LEU A 154 16.44 10.62 -8.99
CA LEU A 154 16.32 10.60 -10.44
C LEU A 154 14.85 10.77 -10.90
N ARG A 155 13.89 10.21 -10.16
CA ARG A 155 12.46 10.41 -10.45
C ARG A 155 11.98 11.81 -10.08
N LEU A 156 12.47 12.39 -9.00
CA LEU A 156 12.20 13.78 -8.67
C LEU A 156 12.79 14.73 -9.74
N ARG A 157 14.04 14.50 -10.14
CA ARG A 157 14.71 15.25 -11.23
C ARG A 157 14.00 15.10 -12.57
N GLN A 158 13.43 13.93 -12.85
CA GLN A 158 12.59 13.73 -14.03
C GLN A 158 11.45 14.77 -14.09
N LEU A 159 10.86 15.12 -12.95
CA LEU A 159 9.76 16.07 -12.84
C LEU A 159 10.22 17.54 -12.81
N GLN A 160 11.53 17.81 -12.81
CA GLN A 160 12.08 19.15 -13.09
C GLN A 160 11.97 19.52 -14.57
N SER A 161 11.65 18.56 -15.44
CA SER A 161 11.23 18.79 -16.81
C SER A 161 9.76 19.19 -16.82
N VAL A 162 9.47 20.42 -17.22
CA VAL A 162 8.10 20.94 -17.41
C VAL A 162 7.26 20.01 -18.28
N THR A 163 7.83 19.46 -19.35
CA THR A 163 7.14 18.52 -20.23
C THR A 163 6.70 17.25 -19.50
N LEU A 164 7.54 16.71 -18.62
CA LEU A 164 7.23 15.49 -17.88
C LEU A 164 6.31 15.77 -16.68
N ALA A 165 6.47 16.91 -16.02
CA ALA A 165 5.54 17.39 -15.01
C ALA A 165 4.13 17.59 -15.59
N ARG A 166 4.01 18.19 -16.78
CA ARG A 166 2.70 18.37 -17.44
C ARG A 166 2.04 17.04 -17.75
N LYS A 167 2.78 16.09 -18.33
CA LYS A 167 2.28 14.72 -18.60
C LYS A 167 1.81 14.03 -17.33
N LEU A 168 2.52 14.20 -16.22
CA LEU A 168 2.13 13.65 -14.91
C LEU A 168 0.80 14.25 -14.44
N ILE A 169 0.66 15.58 -14.50
CA ILE A 169 -0.54 16.28 -14.02
C ILE A 169 -1.76 15.94 -14.88
N GLU A 170 -1.62 15.96 -16.21
CA GLU A 170 -2.66 15.55 -17.16
C GLU A 170 -3.12 14.10 -16.93
N GLU A 171 -2.17 13.19 -16.65
CA GLU A 171 -2.48 11.80 -16.31
C GLU A 171 -3.26 11.69 -15.00
N ARG A 172 -2.82 12.39 -13.95
CA ARG A 172 -3.51 12.43 -12.66
C ARG A 172 -4.94 12.95 -12.81
N ALA A 173 -5.10 14.06 -13.52
CA ALA A 173 -6.41 14.66 -13.80
C ALA A 173 -7.33 13.67 -14.54
N ARG A 174 -6.82 12.96 -15.56
CA ARG A 174 -7.59 11.94 -16.28
C ARG A 174 -8.01 10.78 -15.38
N ARG A 175 -7.09 10.28 -14.54
CA ARG A 175 -7.36 9.18 -13.60
C ARG A 175 -8.39 9.56 -12.53
N GLU A 176 -8.34 10.81 -12.07
CA GLU A 176 -9.23 11.34 -11.04
C GLU A 176 -10.55 11.90 -11.63
N GLY A 177 -10.71 11.88 -12.96
CA GLY A 177 -11.92 12.39 -13.63
C GLY A 177 -12.07 13.91 -13.54
N ILE A 178 -10.97 14.64 -13.31
CA ILE A 178 -10.97 16.08 -13.12
C ILE A 178 -10.66 16.77 -14.46
N PRO A 179 -11.53 17.66 -14.95
CA PRO A 179 -11.24 18.43 -16.16
C PRO A 179 -10.10 19.41 -15.87
N LEU A 180 -9.08 19.42 -16.72
CA LEU A 180 -7.94 20.31 -16.59
C LEU A 180 -7.66 20.97 -17.93
N ASP A 181 -7.71 22.30 -17.94
CA ASP A 181 -7.33 23.12 -19.09
C ASP A 181 -5.82 23.00 -19.38
N ALA A 182 -5.45 23.11 -20.66
CA ALA A 182 -4.08 22.97 -21.11
C ALA A 182 -3.16 24.11 -20.59
N ALA A 183 -3.66 25.34 -20.47
CA ALA A 183 -2.89 26.45 -19.93
C ALA A 183 -2.68 26.31 -18.41
N ALA A 184 -3.71 25.88 -17.68
CA ALA A 184 -3.59 25.53 -16.26
C ALA A 184 -2.63 24.35 -16.03
N ALA A 185 -2.71 23.30 -16.85
CA ALA A 185 -1.77 22.17 -16.81
C ALA A 185 -0.32 22.64 -17.03
N GLN A 186 -0.12 23.53 -18.00
CA GLN A 186 1.19 24.11 -18.30
C GLN A 186 1.71 24.96 -17.14
N SER A 187 0.90 25.86 -16.58
CA SER A 187 1.31 26.73 -15.47
C SER A 187 1.61 25.96 -14.18
N LYS A 188 0.78 24.95 -13.85
CA LYS A 188 1.08 24.01 -12.75
C LYS A 188 2.39 23.27 -12.99
N ALA A 189 2.64 22.79 -14.21
CA ALA A 189 3.86 22.07 -14.55
C ALA A 189 5.13 22.92 -14.42
N ASP A 190 5.06 24.21 -14.79
CA ASP A 190 6.13 25.18 -14.58
C ASP A 190 6.44 25.33 -13.08
N GLY A 191 5.39 25.48 -12.26
CA GLY A 191 5.51 25.59 -10.82
C GLY A 191 6.07 24.33 -10.15
N VAL A 192 5.59 23.13 -10.52
CA VAL A 192 6.11 21.85 -10.03
C VAL A 192 7.58 21.69 -10.40
N ALA A 193 7.94 21.96 -11.65
CA ALA A 193 9.32 21.84 -12.11
C ALA A 193 10.25 22.80 -11.36
N TYR A 194 9.83 24.04 -11.14
CA TYR A 194 10.57 25.02 -10.36
C TYR A 194 10.73 24.60 -8.88
N ALA A 195 9.63 24.22 -8.23
CA ALA A 195 9.61 23.81 -6.85
C ALA A 195 10.51 22.57 -6.59
N LEU A 196 10.51 21.60 -7.49
CA LEU A 196 11.38 20.42 -7.40
C LEU A 196 12.85 20.71 -7.68
N ARG A 197 13.19 21.72 -8.48
CA ARG A 197 14.58 22.20 -8.61
C ARG A 197 15.05 22.81 -7.31
N ASN A 198 14.26 23.72 -6.74
CA ASN A 198 14.57 24.33 -5.44
C ASN A 198 14.73 23.26 -4.34
N ALA A 199 13.84 22.28 -4.28
CA ALA A 199 13.93 21.19 -3.32
C ALA A 199 15.24 20.40 -3.48
N SER A 200 15.63 20.05 -4.71
CA SER A 200 16.92 19.42 -4.99
C SER A 200 18.11 20.29 -4.60
N ASP A 201 18.09 21.58 -4.92
CA ASP A 201 19.20 22.49 -4.60
C ASP A 201 19.44 22.60 -3.10
N TYR A 202 18.38 22.53 -2.27
CA TYR A 202 18.50 22.54 -0.83
C TYR A 202 18.95 21.18 -0.25
N PHE A 203 18.31 20.09 -0.67
CA PHE A 203 18.61 18.76 -0.11
C PHE A 203 19.98 18.22 -0.57
N GLN A 204 20.36 18.44 -1.83
CA GLN A 204 21.61 17.92 -2.40
C GLN A 204 22.79 18.88 -2.22
N ALA A 205 22.64 19.91 -1.39
CA ALA A 205 23.67 20.90 -1.17
C ALA A 205 24.83 20.31 -0.34
N SER A 206 25.77 19.62 -0.98
CA SER A 206 27.10 19.13 -0.52
C SER A 206 27.22 18.56 0.91
N ASP A 207 27.63 17.30 1.01
CA ASP A 207 27.77 16.45 2.24
C ASP A 207 28.70 16.96 3.37
N HIS A 208 29.32 18.13 3.24
CA HIS A 208 30.26 18.69 4.24
C HIS A 208 29.71 19.87 5.04
N ARG A 209 28.39 20.04 5.09
CA ARG A 209 27.76 21.15 5.81
C ARG A 209 27.54 20.85 7.29
N ASN A 210 27.74 21.86 8.13
CA ASN A 210 27.43 21.76 9.55
C ASN A 210 25.92 21.55 9.80
N VAL A 211 25.58 21.02 10.97
CA VAL A 211 24.20 20.68 11.38
C VAL A 211 23.24 21.85 11.19
N SER A 212 23.66 23.06 11.58
CA SER A 212 22.87 24.29 11.45
C SER A 212 22.41 24.50 10.01
N GLN A 213 23.32 24.39 9.04
CA GLN A 213 23.00 24.60 7.63
C GLN A 213 22.14 23.45 7.08
N ARG A 214 22.36 22.20 7.52
CA ARG A 214 21.52 21.06 7.14
C ARG A 214 20.07 21.25 7.59
N VAL A 215 19.83 21.71 8.83
CA VAL A 215 18.49 22.06 9.33
C VAL A 215 17.80 23.07 8.41
N LEU A 216 18.48 24.17 8.08
CA LEU A 216 17.91 25.22 7.24
C LEU A 216 17.60 24.72 5.83
N ASN A 217 18.56 24.02 5.23
CA ASN A 217 18.39 23.42 3.92
C ASN A 217 17.19 22.48 3.89
N PHE A 218 17.10 21.52 4.81
CA PHE A 218 15.99 20.56 4.80
C PHE A 218 14.65 21.21 5.09
N TYR A 219 14.59 22.24 5.96
CA TYR A 219 13.36 23.02 6.14
C TYR A 219 12.91 23.67 4.82
N TYR A 220 13.77 24.46 4.16
CA TYR A 220 13.41 25.17 2.94
C TYR A 220 13.18 24.25 1.75
N GLY A 221 13.95 23.16 1.64
CA GLY A 221 13.75 22.13 0.63
C GLY A 221 12.41 21.41 0.82
N SER A 222 12.01 21.14 2.07
CA SER A 222 10.74 20.48 2.35
C SER A 222 9.54 21.40 2.13
N LEU A 223 9.70 22.70 2.37
CA LEU A 223 8.73 23.68 1.89
C LEU A 223 8.60 23.60 0.38
N ALA A 224 9.70 23.67 -0.37
CA ALA A 224 9.66 23.56 -1.83
C ALA A 224 9.00 22.26 -2.31
N PHE A 225 9.22 21.14 -1.62
CA PHE A 225 8.48 19.91 -1.89
C PHE A 225 6.97 20.03 -1.63
N ALA A 226 6.55 20.65 -0.54
CA ALA A 226 5.14 20.90 -0.25
C ALA A 226 4.48 21.79 -1.33
N PHE A 227 5.21 22.78 -1.88
CA PHE A 227 4.72 23.53 -3.05
C PHE A 227 4.50 22.61 -4.26
N ALA A 228 5.45 21.73 -4.56
CA ALA A 228 5.33 20.78 -5.67
C ALA A 228 4.14 19.83 -5.48
N GLU A 229 3.89 19.36 -4.25
CA GLU A 229 2.75 18.50 -3.92
C GLU A 229 1.41 19.21 -4.20
N ILE A 230 1.25 20.43 -3.69
CA ILE A 230 0.03 21.23 -3.87
C ILE A 230 -0.22 21.54 -5.36
N LEU A 231 0.83 21.90 -6.10
CA LEU A 231 0.73 22.24 -7.52
C LEU A 231 0.47 21.02 -8.41
N ALA A 232 1.02 19.87 -8.06
CA ALA A 232 0.83 18.62 -8.81
C ALA A 232 -0.58 18.02 -8.62
N ALA A 233 -1.29 18.41 -7.56
CA ALA A 233 -2.68 18.02 -7.36
C ALA A 233 -3.59 18.65 -8.43
N PRO A 234 -4.43 17.87 -9.13
CA PRO A 234 -5.34 18.42 -10.14
C PRO A 234 -6.32 19.45 -9.56
N THR A 235 -6.77 19.27 -8.32
CA THR A 235 -7.64 20.19 -7.58
C THR A 235 -6.92 21.37 -6.92
N GLY A 236 -5.58 21.41 -6.95
CA GLY A 236 -4.80 22.48 -6.34
C GLY A 236 -4.84 23.80 -7.13
N PRO A 237 -4.10 24.82 -6.66
CA PRO A 237 -3.97 26.13 -7.32
C PRO A 237 -3.57 26.01 -8.80
N SER A 238 -4.01 26.97 -9.60
CA SER A 238 -3.77 27.00 -11.06
C SER A 238 -2.34 27.36 -11.44
N SER A 239 -1.61 28.04 -10.53
CA SER A 239 -0.25 28.53 -10.79
C SER A 239 0.57 28.64 -9.49
N LEU A 240 1.89 28.76 -9.64
CA LEU A 240 2.80 29.05 -8.53
C LEU A 240 2.47 30.40 -7.86
N ALA A 241 2.14 31.43 -8.64
CA ALA A 241 1.84 32.77 -8.11
C ALA A 241 0.62 32.76 -7.16
N GLU A 242 -0.43 32.02 -7.52
CA GLU A 242 -1.61 31.83 -6.67
C GLU A 242 -1.24 31.16 -5.34
N LEU A 243 -0.33 30.18 -5.37
CA LEU A 243 0.15 29.53 -4.15
C LEU A 243 1.04 30.45 -3.32
N GLU A 244 1.91 31.24 -3.94
CA GLU A 244 2.76 32.23 -3.25
C GLU A 244 1.94 33.32 -2.55
N ASP A 245 0.74 33.64 -3.02
CA ASP A 245 -0.14 34.57 -2.30
C ASP A 245 -0.53 34.06 -0.92
N THR A 246 -0.60 32.73 -0.71
CA THR A 246 -0.81 32.14 0.62
C THR A 246 0.40 32.31 1.54
N THR A 247 1.62 32.32 0.99
CA THR A 247 2.85 32.41 1.79
C THR A 247 3.17 33.84 2.21
N LYS A 248 2.66 34.83 1.48
CA LYS A 248 2.68 36.26 1.87
C LYS A 248 1.98 36.51 3.21
N GLN A 249 1.06 35.63 3.61
CA GLN A 249 0.37 35.70 4.91
C GLN A 249 1.20 35.07 6.06
N GLY A 250 2.40 34.54 5.77
CA GLY A 250 3.30 33.88 6.70
C GLY A 250 3.29 32.35 6.56
N HIS A 251 4.09 31.67 7.39
CA HIS A 251 4.20 30.22 7.37
C HIS A 251 2.96 29.50 7.92
N GLY A 252 2.12 30.17 8.71
CA GLY A 252 1.00 29.55 9.44
C GLY A 252 1.41 28.68 10.63
N LEU A 253 2.67 28.78 11.03
CA LEU A 253 3.24 28.16 12.22
C LEU A 253 3.81 29.24 13.15
N TYR A 254 3.73 29.02 14.45
CA TYR A 254 4.37 29.87 15.47
C TYR A 254 5.23 29.02 16.41
N THR A 255 6.15 29.68 17.11
CA THR A 255 6.87 29.09 18.23
C THR A 255 6.66 29.90 19.50
N LEU A 256 6.74 29.22 20.64
CA LEU A 256 6.60 29.79 21.97
C LEU A 256 7.53 29.03 22.93
N ASP A 257 8.17 29.73 23.86
CA ASP A 257 8.99 29.07 24.87
C ASP A 257 8.12 28.32 25.88
N GLY A 258 8.48 27.06 26.13
CA GLY A 258 7.99 26.32 27.29
C GLY A 258 8.77 26.64 28.55
N GLU A 259 8.24 26.21 29.69
CA GLU A 259 8.88 26.33 30.99
C GLU A 259 9.28 24.95 31.52
N PRO A 260 10.56 24.72 31.90
CA PRO A 260 11.73 25.58 31.76
C PRO A 260 12.29 25.60 30.30
N GLY A 261 12.84 26.74 29.86
CA GLY A 261 13.17 27.07 28.46
C GLY A 261 14.30 26.29 27.76
N GLY A 262 14.22 24.96 27.74
CA GLY A 262 15.01 24.05 26.91
C GLY A 262 14.47 23.92 25.48
N LEU A 263 15.25 23.27 24.60
CA LEU A 263 14.82 23.02 23.22
C LEU A 263 13.61 22.07 23.20
N GLU A 264 13.65 21.04 24.04
CA GLU A 264 12.63 20.01 24.21
C GLU A 264 11.25 20.59 24.57
N GLN A 265 11.23 21.66 25.37
CA GLN A 265 10.01 22.37 25.78
C GLN A 265 9.56 23.46 24.80
N LEU A 266 10.31 23.73 23.73
CA LEU A 266 9.88 24.70 22.72
C LEU A 266 8.57 24.23 22.09
N VAL A 267 7.54 25.05 22.19
CA VAL A 267 6.24 24.78 21.61
C VAL A 267 6.20 25.27 20.17
N VAL A 268 5.60 24.46 19.30
CA VAL A 268 5.26 24.80 17.93
C VAL A 268 3.75 24.65 17.80
N GLY A 269 3.08 25.62 17.19
CA GLY A 269 1.65 25.52 16.94
C GLY A 269 1.23 26.11 15.61
N ILE A 270 -0.01 25.82 15.25
CA ILE A 270 -0.62 26.16 13.96
C ILE A 270 -1.62 27.29 14.16
N ILE A 271 -1.65 28.26 13.24
CA ILE A 271 -2.68 29.30 13.15
C ILE A 271 -3.46 29.16 11.85
N SER A 272 -4.64 29.74 11.74
CA SER A 272 -5.57 29.50 10.62
C SER A 272 -5.16 30.11 9.27
N ASN A 273 -4.12 30.95 9.21
CA ASN A 273 -3.67 31.65 8.01
C ASN A 273 -2.22 31.28 7.63
N GLY A 274 -1.85 31.53 6.38
CA GLY A 274 -0.50 31.22 5.88
C GLY A 274 -0.40 29.89 5.15
N PHE A 275 0.84 29.53 4.81
CA PHE A 275 1.15 28.38 3.97
C PHE A 275 0.74 27.03 4.57
N PHE A 276 1.10 26.76 5.83
CA PHE A 276 0.92 25.44 6.43
C PHE A 276 -0.56 25.00 6.51
N PRO A 277 -1.52 25.86 6.92
CA PRO A 277 -2.95 25.54 6.82
C PRO A 277 -3.44 25.30 5.39
N ALA A 278 -2.92 26.05 4.42
CA ALA A 278 -3.26 25.82 3.01
C ALA A 278 -2.77 24.44 2.55
N TRP A 279 -1.57 24.03 3.00
CA TRP A 279 -1.06 22.68 2.75
C TRP A 279 -1.87 21.60 3.48
N MET A 280 -2.25 21.81 4.75
CA MET A 280 -3.15 20.91 5.48
C MET A 280 -4.47 20.70 4.74
N LYS A 281 -5.08 21.76 4.23
CA LYS A 281 -6.29 21.68 3.41
C LYS A 281 -6.07 20.87 2.13
N ALA A 282 -4.91 21.05 1.47
CA ALA A 282 -4.55 20.27 0.28
C ALA A 282 -4.35 18.78 0.58
N MET A 283 -3.91 18.44 1.79
CA MET A 283 -3.84 17.06 2.31
C MET A 283 -5.21 16.51 2.75
N GLY A 284 -6.30 17.27 2.60
CA GLY A 284 -7.65 16.86 2.97
C GLY A 284 -7.97 16.99 4.46
N MET A 285 -7.16 17.75 5.22
CA MET A 285 -7.38 17.96 6.64
C MET A 285 -8.37 19.09 6.93
N ASP A 286 -9.15 18.92 8.00
CA ASP A 286 -9.99 20.00 8.52
C ASP A 286 -9.13 21.07 9.20
N THR A 287 -9.36 22.33 8.81
CA THR A 287 -8.63 23.51 9.31
C THR A 287 -9.57 24.53 9.96
N ALA A 288 -10.87 24.23 10.05
CA ALA A 288 -11.89 25.17 10.53
C ALA A 288 -11.70 25.56 12.02
N GLN A 289 -11.12 24.67 12.82
CA GLN A 289 -10.90 24.89 14.25
C GLN A 289 -9.54 25.53 14.58
N LEU A 290 -8.72 25.85 13.58
CA LEU A 290 -7.42 26.46 13.82
C LEU A 290 -7.56 27.89 14.40
N PRO A 291 -6.69 28.28 15.35
CA PRO A 291 -6.78 29.59 16.00
C PRO A 291 -6.33 30.70 15.04
N ALA A 292 -7.07 31.80 15.01
CA ALA A 292 -6.72 32.95 14.17
C ALA A 292 -5.52 33.75 14.69
N LYS A 293 -5.16 33.59 15.97
CA LYS A 293 -4.07 34.33 16.63
C LYS A 293 -3.21 33.36 17.44
N LYS A 294 -1.90 33.59 17.39
CA LYS A 294 -0.94 32.87 18.23
C LYS A 294 -1.09 33.26 19.71
N PRO A 295 -0.82 32.34 20.65
CA PRO A 295 -0.75 32.66 22.08
C PRO A 295 0.42 33.61 22.35
N ARG A 296 0.34 34.35 23.47
CA ARG A 296 1.40 35.29 23.88
C ARG A 296 2.33 34.69 24.93
N ARG A 297 1.80 33.80 25.77
CA ARG A 297 2.51 33.16 26.89
C ARG A 297 2.17 31.68 26.93
N TYR A 298 3.06 30.88 27.52
CA TYR A 298 2.90 29.42 27.62
C TYR A 298 1.58 29.03 28.31
N GLN A 299 1.20 29.78 29.35
CA GLN A 299 -0.05 29.58 30.09
C GLN A 299 -1.30 29.73 29.22
N ASP A 300 -1.25 30.54 28.16
CA ASP A 300 -2.36 30.75 27.24
C ASP A 300 -2.67 29.49 26.39
N LEU A 301 -1.76 28.51 26.36
CA LEU A 301 -1.95 27.26 25.62
C LEU A 301 -3.06 26.37 26.19
N ALA A 302 -3.33 26.48 27.50
CA ALA A 302 -4.37 25.70 28.18
C ALA A 302 -5.79 26.05 27.66
N ASP A 303 -5.97 27.27 27.18
CA ASP A 303 -7.24 27.77 26.67
C ASP A 303 -7.41 27.53 25.15
N MET A 304 -6.45 26.88 24.50
CA MET A 304 -6.52 26.64 23.06
C MET A 304 -7.37 25.40 22.73
N PRO A 305 -8.47 25.56 21.96
CA PRO A 305 -9.32 24.43 21.58
C PRO A 305 -8.56 23.46 20.69
N SER A 306 -8.75 22.16 20.92
CA SER A 306 -8.22 21.07 20.08
C SER A 306 -6.68 20.96 20.02
N ALA A 307 -5.95 21.62 20.94
CA ALA A 307 -4.50 21.56 21.09
C ALA A 307 -3.73 21.57 19.74
N PRO A 308 -3.81 22.64 18.94
CA PRO A 308 -3.15 22.77 17.64
C PRO A 308 -1.65 23.07 17.80
N TRP A 309 -1.03 22.54 18.86
CA TRP A 309 0.34 22.78 19.26
C TRP A 309 0.95 21.51 19.85
N ALA A 310 2.28 21.41 19.77
CA ALA A 310 3.08 20.34 20.34
C ALA A 310 4.43 20.90 20.81
N THR A 311 5.05 20.25 21.81
CA THR A 311 6.45 20.52 22.14
C THR A 311 7.38 19.85 21.11
N VAL A 312 8.61 20.33 21.01
CA VAL A 312 9.66 19.68 20.19
C VAL A 312 9.90 18.24 20.64
N GLU A 313 9.91 17.98 21.95
CA GLU A 313 9.98 16.62 22.49
C GLU A 313 8.84 15.75 21.94
N ARG A 314 7.60 16.25 21.98
CA ARG A 314 6.44 15.50 21.50
C ARG A 314 6.47 15.27 19.99
N LEU A 315 7.04 16.21 19.22
CA LEU A 315 7.29 16.02 17.78
C LEU A 315 8.34 14.95 17.52
N PHE A 316 9.44 14.91 18.28
CA PHE A 316 10.43 13.82 18.20
C PHE A 316 9.83 12.47 18.59
N ALA A 317 8.94 12.44 19.59
CA ALA A 317 8.24 11.22 20.00
C ALA A 317 7.43 10.59 18.86
N ALA A 318 7.05 11.36 17.83
CA ALA A 318 6.31 10.89 16.66
C ALA A 318 7.20 10.34 15.51
N ILE A 319 8.52 10.29 15.70
CA ILE A 319 9.48 9.81 14.70
C ILE A 319 10.00 8.41 15.12
N PRO A 320 9.43 7.32 14.58
CA PRO A 320 9.81 5.96 14.98
C PRO A 320 11.26 5.60 14.62
N GLU A 321 11.85 6.25 13.63
CA GLU A 321 13.20 5.93 13.15
C GLU A 321 14.33 6.38 14.09
N ILE A 322 14.03 7.25 15.05
CA ILE A 322 15.00 7.73 16.05
C ILE A 322 14.67 7.20 17.44
N ALA A 323 13.80 6.19 17.54
CA ALA A 323 13.17 5.82 18.80
C ALA A 323 14.13 5.37 19.90
N ASP A 324 15.20 4.65 19.56
CA ASP A 324 16.22 4.23 20.53
C ASP A 324 16.90 5.47 21.17
N LEU A 325 17.38 6.40 20.34
CA LEU A 325 17.97 7.66 20.82
C LEU A 325 16.97 8.52 21.58
N PHE A 326 15.70 8.54 21.14
CA PHE A 326 14.64 9.25 21.85
C PHE A 326 14.45 8.66 23.26
N ALA A 327 14.40 7.34 23.38
CA ALA A 327 14.19 6.64 24.65
C ALA A 327 15.39 6.78 25.61
N ASP A 328 16.60 6.88 25.08
CA ASP A 328 17.82 7.15 25.87
C ASP A 328 17.85 8.58 26.45
N ILE A 329 17.18 9.53 25.80
CA ILE A 329 17.21 10.96 26.15
C ILE A 329 16.01 11.37 27.01
N PHE A 330 14.81 10.92 26.64
CA PHE A 330 13.56 11.32 27.26
C PHE A 330 12.92 10.14 28.00
N ASP A 331 12.23 10.42 29.10
CA ASP A 331 11.39 9.45 29.81
C ASP A 331 9.94 9.41 29.29
N SER A 332 9.57 10.35 28.41
CA SER A 332 8.21 10.44 27.89
C SER A 332 7.85 9.26 26.96
N PRO A 333 6.55 8.93 26.85
CA PRO A 333 6.10 7.87 25.97
C PRO A 333 6.28 8.24 24.49
N PRO A 334 6.63 7.26 23.63
CA PRO A 334 6.61 7.46 22.19
C PRO A 334 5.19 7.80 21.72
N ALA A 335 5.09 8.49 20.59
CA ALA A 335 3.82 8.83 19.95
C ALA A 335 3.53 7.89 18.76
N TRP A 336 3.94 6.63 18.87
CA TRP A 336 3.73 5.61 17.85
C TRP A 336 3.75 4.21 18.49
N VAL A 337 3.18 3.22 17.80
CA VAL A 337 3.23 1.79 18.16
C VAL A 337 3.48 0.93 16.94
N GLU A 338 4.18 -0.19 17.10
CA GLU A 338 4.35 -1.17 16.01
C GLU A 338 3.10 -2.03 15.89
N SER A 339 2.61 -2.25 14.67
CA SER A 339 1.44 -3.10 14.43
C SER A 339 1.86 -4.50 13.95
N ARG A 340 1.42 -5.56 14.65
CA ARG A 340 1.73 -6.97 14.34
C ARG A 340 0.48 -7.85 14.29
N GLY A 341 0.46 -8.86 13.44
CA GLY A 341 -0.69 -9.76 13.32
C GLY A 341 -0.86 -10.63 14.58
N ASP A 342 -2.08 -10.73 15.12
CA ASP A 342 -2.36 -11.62 16.25
C ASP A 342 -2.84 -12.99 15.76
N MET A 343 -1.91 -13.88 15.43
CA MET A 343 -2.25 -15.22 14.93
C MET A 343 -2.92 -16.11 15.98
N GLU A 344 -2.74 -15.81 17.27
CA GLU A 344 -3.35 -16.58 18.37
C GLU A 344 -4.84 -16.24 18.52
N ALA A 345 -5.20 -14.96 18.36
CA ALA A 345 -6.58 -14.50 18.41
C ALA A 345 -7.34 -14.75 17.10
N ASN A 346 -6.64 -14.76 15.96
CA ASN A 346 -7.26 -15.02 14.65
C ASN A 346 -7.24 -16.53 14.32
N LEU A 347 -8.33 -17.24 14.61
CA LEU A 347 -8.48 -18.66 14.26
C LEU A 347 -8.22 -18.91 12.75
N PRO A 348 -7.60 -20.03 12.33
CA PRO A 348 -7.49 -20.39 10.91
C PRO A 348 -8.88 -20.64 10.32
N GLN A 349 -9.21 -20.06 9.16
CA GLN A 349 -10.40 -20.49 8.42
C GLN A 349 -10.09 -21.79 7.71
N GLY A 350 -10.96 -22.80 7.88
CA GLY A 350 -10.97 -23.95 6.98
C GLY A 350 -11.32 -23.51 5.55
N PRO A 351 -11.05 -24.35 4.53
CA PRO A 351 -11.20 -24.01 3.10
C PRO A 351 -12.64 -23.70 2.63
N ALA A 352 -13.62 -23.54 3.52
CA ALA A 352 -15.05 -23.59 3.22
C ALA A 352 -15.85 -22.30 3.47
N THR A 353 -15.28 -21.24 4.07
CA THR A 353 -16.04 -19.99 4.26
C THR A 353 -15.42 -18.86 3.45
N GLY A 354 -15.82 -18.74 2.19
CA GLY A 354 -15.48 -17.61 1.31
C GLY A 354 -16.05 -16.25 1.75
N ALA A 355 -16.44 -16.09 3.03
CA ALA A 355 -16.88 -14.83 3.60
C ALA A 355 -15.65 -14.04 4.06
N ALA A 356 -15.40 -12.90 3.39
CA ALA A 356 -14.35 -11.97 3.79
C ALA A 356 -14.58 -11.52 5.25
N ARG A 357 -13.53 -11.60 6.08
CA ARG A 357 -13.58 -11.07 7.44
C ARG A 357 -13.79 -9.56 7.38
N SER A 358 -14.66 -9.03 8.23
CA SER A 358 -14.83 -7.59 8.43
C SER A 358 -14.14 -7.07 9.68
N ARG A 359 -13.59 -7.97 10.51
CA ARG A 359 -12.94 -7.69 11.79
C ARG A 359 -11.83 -8.69 12.02
N SER A 360 -10.67 -8.21 12.47
CA SER A 360 -9.51 -9.05 12.83
C SER A 360 -8.81 -8.49 14.06
N TYR A 361 -8.13 -9.34 14.81
CA TYR A 361 -7.29 -8.91 15.93
C TYR A 361 -5.86 -8.61 15.48
N ILE A 362 -5.25 -7.59 16.05
CA ILE A 362 -3.81 -7.30 15.91
C ILE A 362 -3.20 -7.06 17.30
N LYS A 363 -1.88 -7.12 17.37
CA LYS A 363 -1.08 -6.66 18.51
C LYS A 363 -0.47 -5.30 18.18
N LEU A 364 -0.69 -4.32 19.04
CA LEU A 364 0.05 -3.06 19.06
C LEU A 364 1.18 -3.20 20.09
N VAL A 365 2.41 -3.01 19.64
CA VAL A 365 3.61 -3.22 20.46
C VAL A 365 4.22 -1.87 20.77
N ASP A 366 4.33 -1.59 22.06
CA ASP A 366 5.09 -0.49 22.61
C ASP A 366 6.45 -1.03 23.08
N GLU A 367 7.44 -0.91 22.20
CA GLU A 367 8.79 -1.47 22.39
C GLU A 367 9.46 -0.97 23.68
N PHE A 368 9.13 0.23 24.16
CA PHE A 368 9.74 0.84 25.34
C PHE A 368 8.92 0.65 26.62
N GLY A 369 7.70 0.12 26.52
CA GLY A 369 6.83 -0.18 27.66
C GLY A 369 6.34 1.04 28.44
N ARG A 370 6.27 2.22 27.81
CA ARG A 370 5.86 3.50 28.40
C ARG A 370 4.40 3.87 28.18
N LEU A 371 3.71 3.21 27.26
CA LEU A 371 2.29 3.44 26.94
C LEU A 371 1.39 2.58 27.81
N THR A 372 0.22 3.12 28.15
CA THR A 372 -0.86 2.47 28.87
C THR A 372 -2.04 2.16 27.94
N PRO A 373 -3.01 1.32 28.35
CA PRO A 373 -4.23 1.10 27.56
C PRO A 373 -5.01 2.37 27.22
N LYS A 374 -4.92 3.42 28.06
CA LYS A 374 -5.54 4.72 27.78
C LYS A 374 -4.85 5.44 26.63
N ASP A 375 -3.52 5.41 26.60
CA ASP A 375 -2.75 6.02 25.51
C ASP A 375 -3.00 5.27 24.19
N ILE A 376 -3.15 3.94 24.25
CA ILE A 376 -3.52 3.13 23.07
C ILE A 376 -4.88 3.55 22.50
N ALA A 377 -5.82 3.96 23.35
CA ALA A 377 -7.14 4.42 22.91
C ALA A 377 -7.12 5.77 22.17
N GLU A 378 -6.02 6.54 22.27
CA GLU A 378 -5.85 7.82 21.57
C GLU A 378 -5.35 7.65 20.13
N PHE A 379 -4.86 6.45 19.76
CA PHE A 379 -4.42 6.18 18.40
C PHE A 379 -5.60 6.21 17.41
N PRO A 380 -5.40 6.78 16.21
CA PRO A 380 -6.45 6.88 15.22
C PRO A 380 -6.75 5.51 14.60
N GLY A 381 -8.00 5.34 14.17
CA GLY A 381 -8.44 4.18 13.40
C GLY A 381 -9.61 3.45 14.04
N PRO A 382 -10.17 2.44 13.36
CA PRO A 382 -11.32 1.67 13.82
C PRO A 382 -10.91 0.59 14.84
N ILE A 383 -10.29 1.02 15.94
CA ILE A 383 -9.69 0.16 16.97
C ILE A 383 -10.65 0.03 18.16
N SER A 384 -10.82 -1.19 18.67
CA SER A 384 -11.64 -1.47 19.87
C SER A 384 -11.08 -2.68 20.65
N GLU A 385 -11.72 -3.03 21.77
CA GLU A 385 -11.33 -4.18 22.62
C GLU A 385 -9.85 -4.14 23.06
N ILE A 386 -9.38 -2.97 23.48
CA ILE A 386 -7.99 -2.77 23.90
C ILE A 386 -7.74 -3.52 25.21
N ALA A 387 -6.87 -4.52 25.15
CA ALA A 387 -6.44 -5.29 26.32
C ALA A 387 -4.92 -5.46 26.30
N GLU A 388 -4.27 -5.17 27.42
CA GLU A 388 -2.88 -5.55 27.61
C GLU A 388 -2.79 -7.08 27.73
N VAL A 389 -1.84 -7.67 27.01
CA VAL A 389 -1.64 -9.12 26.96
C VAL A 389 -0.19 -9.47 27.26
N ASP A 390 -0.01 -10.57 27.97
CA ASP A 390 1.31 -11.17 28.13
C ASP A 390 1.70 -11.84 26.80
N ALA A 391 2.77 -11.37 26.19
CA ALA A 391 3.25 -11.84 24.89
C ALA A 391 4.78 -11.92 24.90
N LYS A 392 5.32 -12.87 24.13
CA LYS A 392 6.78 -13.01 23.99
C LYS A 392 7.35 -11.81 23.23
N GLY A 393 8.31 -11.11 23.85
CA GLY A 393 9.02 -9.98 23.27
C GLY A 393 9.30 -8.91 24.32
N ASP A 394 10.13 -7.94 23.98
CA ASP A 394 10.36 -6.77 24.83
C ASP A 394 9.19 -5.78 24.74
N GLY A 395 9.05 -4.94 25.75
CA GLY A 395 8.02 -3.91 25.81
C GLY A 395 6.62 -4.40 26.20
N ARG A 396 5.62 -3.54 26.03
CA ARG A 396 4.22 -3.82 26.36
C ARG A 396 3.43 -4.15 25.10
N HIS A 397 2.53 -5.11 25.23
CA HIS A 397 1.75 -5.63 24.11
C HIS A 397 0.26 -5.44 24.37
N PHE A 398 -0.42 -4.85 23.39
CA PHE A 398 -1.85 -4.57 23.47
C PHE A 398 -2.56 -5.31 22.34
N ARG A 399 -3.45 -6.23 22.69
CA ARG A 399 -4.38 -6.82 21.73
C ARG A 399 -5.49 -5.81 21.46
N VAL A 400 -5.82 -5.64 20.19
CA VAL A 400 -6.93 -4.80 19.76
C VAL A 400 -7.69 -5.46 18.62
N ALA A 401 -8.99 -5.22 18.55
CA ALA A 401 -9.82 -5.55 17.40
C ALA A 401 -9.82 -4.37 16.41
N VAL A 402 -9.65 -4.67 15.12
CA VAL A 402 -9.71 -3.69 14.04
C VAL A 402 -10.88 -4.03 13.13
N ASP A 403 -11.82 -3.12 13.00
CA ASP A 403 -12.90 -3.23 12.02
C ASP A 403 -12.39 -2.75 10.66
N HIS A 404 -12.49 -3.62 9.65
CA HIS A 404 -11.92 -3.40 8.32
C HIS A 404 -12.91 -3.75 7.19
N LEU A 405 -14.19 -3.44 7.40
CA LEU A 405 -15.22 -3.56 6.37
C LEU A 405 -14.82 -2.76 5.13
N GLY A 406 -14.86 -3.39 3.95
CA GLY A 406 -14.43 -2.77 2.69
C GLY A 406 -12.91 -2.85 2.42
N HIS A 407 -12.13 -3.38 3.37
CA HIS A 407 -10.69 -3.63 3.19
C HIS A 407 -10.39 -5.14 3.25
N PRO A 408 -9.40 -5.63 2.48
CA PRO A 408 -9.08 -7.06 2.44
C PRO A 408 -8.53 -7.59 3.78
N ASN A 409 -7.99 -6.72 4.63
CA ASN A 409 -7.43 -7.05 5.94
C ASN A 409 -7.36 -5.81 6.84
N ALA A 410 -7.02 -6.01 8.12
CA ALA A 410 -6.86 -4.94 9.12
C ALA A 410 -5.86 -3.86 8.71
N TRP A 411 -4.79 -4.22 7.99
CA TRP A 411 -3.74 -3.28 7.56
C TRP A 411 -4.27 -2.23 6.60
N GLY A 412 -5.28 -2.56 5.79
CA GLY A 412 -5.90 -1.62 4.87
C GLY A 412 -6.77 -0.56 5.55
N ALA A 413 -7.23 -0.82 6.79
CA ALA A 413 -8.10 0.07 7.54
C ALA A 413 -7.34 1.00 8.51
N LEU A 414 -6.03 0.77 8.68
CA LEU A 414 -5.14 1.57 9.51
C LEU A 414 -4.26 2.46 8.65
N ASP A 415 -4.06 3.70 9.10
CA ASP A 415 -3.13 4.63 8.46
C ASP A 415 -1.71 4.38 8.98
N LEU A 416 -1.05 3.37 8.40
CA LEU A 416 0.25 2.91 8.84
C LEU A 416 1.37 3.66 8.12
N HIS A 417 2.31 4.17 8.92
CA HIS A 417 3.58 4.67 8.43
C HIS A 417 4.52 3.52 8.09
N HIS A 418 5.15 3.63 6.92
CA HIS A 418 6.12 2.68 6.41
C HIS A 418 7.38 3.44 6.00
N SER A 419 8.54 2.92 6.39
CA SER A 419 9.82 3.46 5.97
C SER A 419 10.86 2.35 5.78
N PRO A 420 12.00 2.66 5.16
CA PRO A 420 13.12 1.71 5.06
C PRO A 420 13.65 1.25 6.42
N PHE A 421 13.38 2.01 7.48
CA PHE A 421 13.85 1.73 8.85
C PHE A 421 12.76 1.10 9.72
N LYS A 422 11.48 1.39 9.45
CA LYS A 422 10.35 0.87 10.21
C LYS A 422 9.32 0.20 9.31
N ARG A 423 9.09 -1.09 9.54
CA ARG A 423 8.20 -1.91 8.69
C ARG A 423 6.76 -1.42 8.72
N SER A 424 6.21 -1.10 9.89
CA SER A 424 4.85 -0.58 10.06
C SER A 424 4.70 0.04 11.43
N ALA A 425 4.34 1.32 11.48
CA ALA A 425 4.03 2.03 12.72
C ALA A 425 2.69 2.74 12.60
N LEU A 426 1.84 2.59 13.60
CA LEU A 426 0.66 3.44 13.76
C LEU A 426 1.10 4.69 14.54
N LEU A 427 0.91 5.86 13.95
CA LEU A 427 1.35 7.13 14.53
C LEU A 427 0.21 7.82 15.27
N MET A 428 0.52 8.43 16.40
CA MET A 428 -0.39 9.31 17.10
C MET A 428 -0.30 10.72 16.50
N PRO A 429 -1.41 11.38 16.19
CA PRO A 429 -1.40 12.72 15.61
C PRO A 429 -1.08 13.79 16.68
N VAL A 430 0.21 13.99 16.94
CA VAL A 430 0.71 14.84 18.05
C VAL A 430 0.43 16.33 17.92
N LEU A 431 0.00 16.81 16.75
CA LEU A 431 -0.17 18.24 16.47
C LEU A 431 -1.45 18.49 15.68
N GLY A 432 -2.50 19.04 16.30
CA GLY A 432 -3.70 19.49 15.60
C GLY A 432 -4.35 18.42 14.69
N GLY A 433 -4.29 17.15 15.08
CA GLY A 433 -4.82 16.04 14.28
C GLY A 433 -3.98 15.65 13.06
N LEU A 434 -2.76 16.17 12.91
CA LEU A 434 -1.84 15.89 11.80
C LEU A 434 -1.49 14.40 11.71
N LYS A 435 -1.95 13.75 10.63
CA LYS A 435 -1.69 12.33 10.36
C LYS A 435 -0.47 12.10 9.47
N GLU A 436 -0.14 13.11 8.66
CA GLU A 436 0.86 13.00 7.61
C GLU A 436 2.28 13.10 8.17
N TYR A 437 3.03 11.99 8.19
CA TYR A 437 4.40 11.92 8.71
C TYR A 437 5.30 13.02 8.14
N ARG A 438 5.32 13.22 6.81
CA ARG A 438 6.11 14.29 6.17
C ARG A 438 5.81 15.67 6.75
N ALA A 439 4.55 15.97 7.05
CA ALA A 439 4.18 17.26 7.57
C ALA A 439 4.65 17.44 9.02
N THR A 440 4.59 16.39 9.84
CA THR A 440 5.19 16.37 11.19
C THR A 440 6.70 16.65 11.12
N CYS A 441 7.42 16.02 10.18
CA CYS A 441 8.84 16.30 9.96
C CYS A 441 9.09 17.77 9.55
N VAL A 442 8.26 18.34 8.66
CA VAL A 442 8.38 19.74 8.26
C VAL A 442 8.15 20.70 9.43
N VAL A 443 7.19 20.40 10.32
CA VAL A 443 6.96 21.22 11.51
C VAL A 443 8.14 21.14 12.49
N LEU A 444 8.71 19.95 12.66
CA LEU A 444 9.91 19.79 13.48
C LEU A 444 11.13 20.53 12.88
N LEU A 445 11.34 20.41 11.57
CA LEU A 445 12.35 21.19 10.84
C LEU A 445 12.11 22.70 10.95
N TYR A 446 10.85 23.15 10.93
CA TYR A 446 10.50 24.55 11.17
C TYR A 446 10.97 24.99 12.55
N ALA A 447 10.64 24.23 13.60
CA ALA A 447 11.04 24.51 14.98
C ALA A 447 12.56 24.65 15.11
N LEU A 448 13.30 23.67 14.60
CA LEU A 448 14.75 23.66 14.59
C LEU A 448 15.31 24.85 13.77
N SER A 449 14.71 25.18 12.63
CA SER A 449 15.13 26.31 11.81
C SER A 449 14.97 27.65 12.53
N ILE A 450 13.96 27.78 13.40
CA ILE A 450 13.75 28.97 14.23
C ILE A 450 14.82 29.05 15.30
N VAL A 451 15.13 27.92 15.95
CA VAL A 451 16.17 27.86 16.98
C VAL A 451 17.54 28.23 16.41
N VAL A 452 17.92 27.62 15.29
CA VAL A 452 19.20 27.85 14.61
C VAL A 452 19.37 29.31 14.19
N ARG A 453 18.31 29.98 13.72
CA ARG A 453 18.39 31.36 13.20
C ARG A 453 18.20 32.44 14.25
N TYR A 454 17.29 32.21 15.19
CA TYR A 454 16.76 33.26 16.05
C TYR A 454 17.00 33.02 17.54
N ARG A 455 17.51 31.84 17.93
CA ARG A 455 17.83 31.50 19.33
C ARG A 455 19.25 30.94 19.47
N PRO A 456 20.29 31.72 19.12
CA PRO A 456 21.68 31.25 19.14
C PRO A 456 22.14 30.78 20.54
N GLY A 457 21.57 31.32 21.63
CA GLY A 457 21.88 30.87 22.99
C GLY A 457 21.43 29.43 23.26
N VAL A 458 20.19 29.09 22.92
CA VAL A 458 19.68 27.70 23.02
C VAL A 458 20.45 26.79 22.07
N TRP A 459 20.68 27.23 20.83
CA TRP A 459 21.40 26.43 19.86
C TRP A 459 22.84 26.13 20.29
N ARG A 460 23.54 27.09 20.91
CA ARG A 460 24.90 26.86 21.42
C ARG A 460 24.92 25.84 22.56
N ARG A 461 23.92 25.84 23.44
CA ARG A 461 23.75 24.81 24.48
C ARG A 461 23.56 23.42 23.86
N VAL A 462 22.85 23.33 22.75
CA VAL A 462 22.70 22.07 21.99
C VAL A 462 24.00 21.68 21.30
N GLN A 463 24.76 22.61 20.74
CA GLN A 463 25.96 22.25 19.99
C GLN A 463 27.11 21.77 20.87
N GLU A 464 27.33 22.42 22.01
CA GLU A 464 28.55 22.29 22.83
C GLU A 464 28.30 22.48 24.34
N GLY A 465 27.03 22.61 24.77
CA GLY A 465 26.69 22.91 26.16
C GLY A 465 25.93 21.79 26.86
N ASP A 466 25.07 22.16 27.78
CA ASP A 466 24.30 21.26 28.66
C ASP A 466 23.10 20.58 27.98
N LEU A 467 22.82 20.89 26.70
CA LEU A 467 21.79 20.24 25.88
C LEU A 467 22.41 19.41 24.74
N ASP A 468 23.70 19.03 24.84
CA ASP A 468 24.46 18.33 23.81
C ASP A 468 23.87 16.95 23.44
N HIS A 469 23.23 16.26 24.37
CA HIS A 469 22.48 15.04 24.12
C HIS A 469 21.37 15.23 23.06
N LEU A 470 20.77 16.43 22.94
CA LEU A 470 19.79 16.71 21.88
C LEU A 470 20.42 16.85 20.50
N ARG A 471 21.73 17.11 20.41
CA ARG A 471 22.42 17.24 19.12
C ARG A 471 22.44 15.93 18.35
N VAL A 472 22.76 14.81 19.00
CA VAL A 472 22.80 13.50 18.34
C VAL A 472 21.41 13.10 17.86
N LEU A 473 20.37 13.43 18.62
CA LEU A 473 18.98 13.22 18.23
C LEU A 473 18.61 14.05 16.99
N VAL A 474 18.98 15.33 16.96
CA VAL A 474 18.77 16.21 15.79
C VAL A 474 19.53 15.69 14.57
N GLU A 475 20.79 15.28 14.73
CA GLU A 475 21.59 14.73 13.62
C GLU A 475 20.96 13.45 13.07
N ALA A 476 20.52 12.52 13.93
CA ALA A 476 19.80 11.31 13.54
C ALA A 476 18.50 11.64 12.79
N PHE A 477 17.71 12.57 13.31
CA PHE A 477 16.50 13.05 12.64
C PHE A 477 16.79 13.63 11.25
N LEU A 478 17.87 14.39 11.07
CA LEU A 478 18.25 14.92 9.76
C LEU A 478 18.61 13.81 8.76
N PHE A 479 19.28 12.74 9.20
CA PHE A 479 19.53 11.56 8.35
C PHE A 479 18.23 10.85 7.94
N VAL A 480 17.28 10.73 8.87
CA VAL A 480 15.95 10.16 8.60
C VAL A 480 15.20 11.00 7.56
N VAL A 481 15.15 12.32 7.76
CA VAL A 481 14.52 13.28 6.84
C VAL A 481 15.10 13.18 5.44
N GLU A 482 16.43 13.16 5.33
CA GLU A 482 17.15 13.06 4.07
C GLU A 482 16.81 11.79 3.30
N ARG A 483 16.60 10.68 4.03
CA ARG A 483 16.24 9.39 3.43
C ARG A 483 14.76 9.27 3.09
N ILE A 484 13.86 9.75 3.94
CA ILE A 484 12.41 9.46 3.85
C ILE A 484 11.64 10.53 3.08
N LEU A 485 11.88 11.82 3.35
CA LEU A 485 11.05 12.87 2.78
C LEU A 485 11.06 12.91 1.24
N PRO A 486 12.20 12.74 0.54
CA PRO A 486 12.20 12.69 -0.92
C PRO A 486 11.30 11.57 -1.49
N GLU A 487 11.23 10.43 -0.81
CA GLU A 487 10.38 9.30 -1.20
C GLU A 487 8.90 9.66 -1.01
N GLN A 488 8.51 10.12 0.18
CA GLN A 488 7.12 10.48 0.48
C GLN A 488 6.62 11.61 -0.42
N PHE A 489 7.45 12.62 -0.69
CA PHE A 489 7.07 13.69 -1.62
C PHE A 489 7.01 13.21 -3.07
N LEU A 490 7.85 12.27 -3.49
CA LEU A 490 7.69 11.64 -4.79
C LEU A 490 6.34 10.90 -4.88
N GLU A 491 5.91 10.22 -3.82
CA GLU A 491 4.60 9.57 -3.78
C GLU A 491 3.46 10.57 -3.97
N THR A 492 3.47 11.66 -3.22
CA THR A 492 2.37 12.64 -3.18
C THR A 492 2.33 13.53 -4.42
N VAL A 493 3.50 13.95 -4.92
CA VAL A 493 3.63 14.69 -6.20
C VAL A 493 3.20 13.80 -7.36
N SER A 494 3.60 12.53 -7.38
CA SER A 494 3.21 11.63 -8.48
C SER A 494 1.78 11.08 -8.35
N GLY A 495 1.21 11.12 -7.16
CA GLY A 495 -0.05 10.44 -6.85
C GLY A 495 0.04 8.93 -7.05
N GLN A 496 1.20 8.33 -6.78
CA GLN A 496 1.47 6.89 -6.90
C GLN A 496 2.31 6.43 -5.71
N ARG A 497 2.00 5.27 -5.14
CA ARG A 497 2.89 4.64 -4.14
C ARG A 497 4.24 4.30 -4.77
N VAL A 498 5.32 4.48 -4.04
CA VAL A 498 6.70 4.21 -4.45
C VAL A 498 7.27 3.14 -3.51
N TYR A 499 7.87 2.13 -4.10
CA TYR A 499 8.61 1.10 -3.36
C TYR A 499 10.05 1.12 -3.86
N ALA A 500 10.95 1.75 -3.10
CA ALA A 500 12.37 1.78 -3.41
C ALA A 500 13.11 0.71 -2.61
N LYS A 501 13.60 -0.33 -3.29
CA LYS A 501 14.28 -1.48 -2.67
C LYS A 501 15.61 -1.79 -3.34
N GLN A 502 16.54 -2.34 -2.57
CA GLN A 502 17.73 -2.97 -3.12
C GLN A 502 17.36 -4.35 -3.70
N PRO A 503 17.96 -4.76 -4.82
CA PRO A 503 17.81 -6.11 -5.34
C PRO A 503 18.10 -7.16 -4.25
N GLY A 504 17.26 -8.18 -4.14
CA GLY A 504 17.43 -9.26 -3.17
C GLY A 504 16.96 -8.97 -1.74
N THR A 505 16.50 -7.75 -1.44
CA THR A 505 15.80 -7.45 -0.18
C THR A 505 14.32 -7.84 -0.29
N PHE A 506 13.83 -8.66 0.64
CA PHE A 506 12.43 -9.14 0.67
C PHE A 506 11.49 -8.12 1.29
#